data_AF-A0AAE3GLU2-F1
#
_entry.id   AF-A0AAE3GLU2-F1
#
_cell.length_a   1.000
_cell.length_b   1.000
_cell.length_c   1.000
_cell.angle_alpha   90.00
_cell.angle_beta   90.00
_cell.angle_gamma   90.00
#
_symmetry.space_group_name_H-M   'P 1'
#
loop_
_entity.id
_entity.type
_entity.pdbx_description
1 polymer ?
#
loop_
_entity_poly.entity_id
_entity_poly.type
_entity_poly.pdbx_seq_one_letter_code
_entity_poly.pdbx_strand_id
1 'polypeptide(L)'
;MIDHFKSKESKEKEYLFSLSLYAWAGFQPNQFTDIYWNCWGTWPELLSKFIFEMYKDYKYRKISVKEILKNIQEGKSANLLRLHADRTSTPPKLTIEDYYHFPQGYFGNSPQFIPRPNTDDPTNGYIVCMVLYDIKAPSDGNAPYNPLVEKKCELWIFDGQNLSDGPRYRLSHPRLDMGVTIHTTWLSKLETPPPRTDYSVRKDYEDLVKKTGSEAIAILFNDDIYPHFEN
;
A
#
# COMPACT_ATOMS: atom_id res chain seq x y z
N MET A 1 10.79 29.31 5.20
CA MET A 1 10.01 28.30 4.44
C MET A 1 10.93 27.79 3.34
N ILE A 2 11.59 26.65 3.58
CA ILE A 2 12.64 26.18 2.69
C ILE A 2 11.97 25.48 1.50
N ASP A 3 12.12 26.08 0.32
CA ASP A 3 11.58 25.61 -0.96
C ASP A 3 12.51 24.51 -1.51
N HIS A 4 12.46 23.31 -0.92
CA HIS A 4 13.34 22.16 -1.28
C HIS A 4 12.88 21.37 -2.51
N PHE A 5 11.82 21.81 -3.22
CA PHE A 5 11.31 21.11 -4.39
C PHE A 5 11.16 22.01 -5.62
N LYS A 6 12.08 22.97 -5.81
CA LYS A 6 12.35 23.50 -7.15
C LYS A 6 13.24 22.51 -7.91
N SER A 7 12.74 21.30 -8.16
CA SER A 7 13.41 20.40 -9.11
C SER A 7 12.98 20.77 -10.53
N LYS A 8 13.96 21.10 -11.37
CA LYS A 8 13.88 20.93 -12.83
C LYS A 8 13.29 19.55 -13.08
N GLU A 9 12.16 19.45 -13.80
CA GLU A 9 11.50 18.19 -14.23
C GLU A 9 12.15 16.92 -13.67
N SER A 10 11.98 16.64 -12.36
CA SER A 10 12.68 15.48 -11.80
C SER A 10 11.97 14.23 -12.30
N LYS A 11 12.77 13.30 -12.84
CA LYS A 11 12.34 11.94 -13.23
C LYS A 11 11.50 11.27 -12.13
N GLU A 12 11.67 11.68 -10.88
CA GLU A 12 10.88 11.27 -9.72
C GLU A 12 9.36 11.44 -9.88
N LYS A 13 8.90 12.46 -10.63
CA LYS A 13 7.46 12.70 -10.89
C LYS A 13 6.80 11.56 -11.69
N GLU A 14 7.59 10.74 -12.37
CA GLU A 14 7.11 9.56 -13.09
C GLU A 14 6.56 8.50 -12.13
N TYR A 15 7.17 8.37 -10.95
CA TYR A 15 6.90 7.28 -10.01
C TYR A 15 5.88 7.65 -8.93
N LEU A 16 5.85 8.91 -8.49
CA LEU A 16 5.19 9.33 -7.26
C LEU A 16 3.73 9.76 -7.45
N PHE A 17 2.87 8.81 -7.82
CA PHE A 17 1.41 9.02 -7.84
C PHE A 17 0.69 7.98 -6.97
N SER A 18 0.36 8.39 -5.72
CA SER A 18 -0.65 7.82 -4.79
C SER A 18 -0.15 7.77 -3.34
N LEU A 19 -1.07 7.40 -2.42
CA LEU A 19 -0.84 6.93 -1.05
C LEU A 19 0.20 5.80 -1.01
N SER A 20 0.89 5.69 0.12
CA SER A 20 2.08 4.86 0.22
C SER A 20 2.15 4.16 1.55
N LEU A 21 2.48 2.88 1.51
CA LEU A 21 2.63 2.01 2.67
C LEU A 21 4.07 1.48 2.65
N TYR A 22 4.69 1.42 3.82
CA TYR A 22 6.04 0.89 3.98
C TYR A 22 6.01 -0.39 4.82
N ALA A 23 7.02 -1.23 4.63
CA ALA A 23 7.27 -2.39 5.48
C ALA A 23 8.72 -2.40 5.99
N TRP A 24 8.95 -3.18 7.04
CA TRP A 24 10.27 -3.35 7.65
C TRP A 24 10.49 -4.78 8.14
N ALA A 25 11.74 -5.11 8.47
CA ALA A 25 12.06 -6.31 9.25
C ALA A 25 11.58 -6.12 10.70
N GLY A 26 11.04 -7.15 11.35
CA GLY A 26 10.45 -7.10 12.71
C GLY A 26 11.39 -6.71 13.88
N PHE A 27 12.49 -6.02 13.63
CA PHE A 27 13.29 -5.27 14.59
C PHE A 27 13.08 -3.78 14.34
N GLN A 28 12.94 -2.97 15.38
CA GLN A 28 12.94 -1.52 15.23
C GLN A 28 14.38 -1.02 15.14
N PRO A 29 14.95 -0.77 13.95
CA PRO A 29 16.25 -0.15 13.91
C PRO A 29 16.12 1.25 14.51
N ASN A 30 17.18 1.69 15.17
CA ASN A 30 17.25 3.08 15.64
C ASN A 30 17.04 4.07 14.50
N GLN A 31 17.32 3.66 13.24
CA GLN A 31 17.20 4.48 12.04
C GLN A 31 16.84 3.62 10.82
N PHE A 32 15.94 4.12 9.98
CA PHE A 32 15.65 3.54 8.67
C PHE A 32 16.59 4.13 7.61
N THR A 33 17.34 3.29 6.91
CA THR A 33 18.16 3.68 5.75
C THR A 33 17.47 3.36 4.44
N ASP A 34 16.74 2.26 4.37
CA ASP A 34 16.08 1.79 3.15
C ASP A 34 14.58 1.60 3.39
N ILE A 35 13.79 2.03 2.41
CA ILE A 35 12.32 2.01 2.47
C ILE A 35 11.81 1.42 1.17
N TYR A 36 11.03 0.35 1.26
CA TYR A 36 10.26 -0.16 0.14
C TYR A 36 8.90 0.52 0.11
N TRP A 37 8.61 1.14 -1.02
CA TRP A 37 7.52 2.09 -1.15
C TRP A 37 6.68 1.70 -2.36
N ASN A 38 5.40 1.38 -2.14
CA ASN A 38 4.48 1.15 -3.25
C ASN A 38 3.75 2.42 -3.66
N CYS A 39 3.65 2.65 -4.97
CA CYS A 39 2.79 3.68 -5.55
C CYS A 39 1.69 2.98 -6.35
N TRP A 40 0.44 3.33 -6.03
CA TRP A 40 -0.70 2.63 -6.60
C TRP A 40 -0.92 2.88 -8.08
N GLY A 41 -0.44 3.99 -8.65
CA GLY A 41 -0.71 4.32 -10.06
C GLY A 41 -2.07 4.99 -10.26
N THR A 42 -2.54 5.04 -11.52
CA THR A 42 -3.83 5.63 -11.90
C THR A 42 -4.54 4.82 -12.96
N TRP A 43 -5.87 4.76 -12.80
CA TRP A 43 -6.80 4.23 -13.79
C TRP A 43 -7.88 5.28 -14.05
N PRO A 44 -8.19 5.60 -15.32
CA PRO A 44 -9.20 6.59 -15.67
C PRO A 44 -10.56 6.35 -15.00
N GLU A 45 -10.92 5.07 -14.81
CA GLU A 45 -12.22 4.64 -14.30
C GLU A 45 -12.37 4.81 -12.78
N LEU A 46 -11.28 5.02 -12.04
CA LEU A 46 -11.29 5.09 -10.57
C LEU A 46 -11.47 6.50 -10.01
N LEU A 47 -11.35 7.56 -10.82
CA LEU A 47 -11.58 8.93 -10.35
C LEU A 47 -13.09 9.20 -10.24
N SER A 48 -13.63 9.07 -9.03
CA SER A 48 -15.02 9.44 -8.78
C SER A 48 -15.23 10.96 -8.83
N LYS A 49 -16.43 11.38 -9.28
CA LYS A 49 -16.85 12.79 -9.22
C LYS A 49 -16.76 13.35 -7.81
N PHE A 50 -17.12 12.56 -6.79
CA PHE A 50 -17.05 12.97 -5.39
C PHE A 50 -15.62 13.32 -4.95
N ILE A 51 -14.64 12.45 -5.23
CA ILE A 51 -13.24 12.71 -4.91
C ILE A 51 -12.72 13.92 -5.70
N PHE A 52 -13.04 14.02 -6.99
CA PHE A 52 -12.64 15.16 -7.80
C PHE A 52 -13.16 16.49 -7.21
N GLU A 53 -14.47 16.59 -6.95
CA GLU A 53 -15.10 17.80 -6.42
C GLU A 53 -14.59 18.17 -5.02
N MET A 54 -14.35 17.18 -4.17
CA MET A 54 -13.80 17.40 -2.82
C MET A 54 -12.42 18.04 -2.87
N TYR A 55 -11.58 17.61 -3.81
CA TYR A 55 -10.19 18.04 -3.82
C TYR A 55 -9.88 19.13 -4.83
N LYS A 56 -10.64 19.36 -5.92
CA LYS A 56 -10.27 20.23 -7.06
C LYS A 56 -9.73 21.63 -6.69
N ASP A 57 -10.16 22.20 -5.56
CA ASP A 57 -9.73 23.53 -5.09
C ASP A 57 -8.72 23.50 -3.93
N TYR A 58 -8.06 22.35 -3.68
CA TYR A 58 -7.09 22.18 -2.59
C TYR A 58 -5.93 23.17 -2.65
N LYS A 59 -5.85 24.05 -1.64
CA LYS A 59 -4.94 25.20 -1.58
C LYS A 59 -3.44 24.88 -1.63
N TYR A 60 -3.04 23.65 -1.26
CA TYR A 60 -1.64 23.25 -1.23
C TYR A 60 -1.20 22.44 -2.45
N ARG A 61 -2.04 22.37 -3.49
CA ARG A 61 -1.73 21.59 -4.68
C ARG A 61 -0.50 22.15 -5.42
N LYS A 62 0.44 21.27 -5.74
CA LYS A 62 1.68 21.59 -6.48
C LYS A 62 1.60 21.32 -7.99
N ILE A 63 0.67 20.46 -8.42
CA ILE A 63 0.44 20.04 -9.81
C ILE A 63 -0.88 20.67 -10.27
N SER A 64 -1.08 21.11 -11.52
CA SER A 64 -2.39 21.68 -11.88
C SER A 64 -3.51 20.62 -11.91
N VAL A 65 -4.78 21.00 -11.70
CA VAL A 65 -5.92 20.07 -11.86
C VAL A 65 -5.96 19.49 -13.28
N LYS A 66 -5.67 20.32 -14.30
CA LYS A 66 -5.59 19.90 -15.71
C LYS A 66 -4.53 18.80 -15.90
N GLU A 67 -3.37 18.95 -15.28
CA GLU A 67 -2.28 17.98 -15.38
C GLU A 67 -2.59 16.69 -14.60
N ILE A 68 -3.27 16.77 -13.44
CA ILE A 68 -3.77 15.58 -12.73
C ILE A 68 -4.76 14.81 -13.61
N LEU A 69 -5.74 15.50 -14.20
CA LEU A 69 -6.73 14.86 -15.06
C LEU A 69 -6.07 14.20 -16.29
N LYS A 70 -5.08 14.88 -16.89
CA LYS A 70 -4.28 14.29 -17.97
C LYS A 70 -3.58 13.01 -17.52
N ASN A 71 -2.85 13.04 -16.41
CA ASN A 71 -2.15 11.87 -15.86
C ASN A 71 -3.10 10.71 -15.51
N ILE A 72 -4.29 11.02 -15.00
CA ILE A 72 -5.31 10.01 -14.68
C ILE A 72 -5.86 9.38 -15.98
N GLN A 73 -6.13 10.20 -17.00
CA GLN A 73 -6.66 9.75 -18.27
C GLN A 73 -5.66 8.94 -19.10
N GLU A 74 -4.37 9.27 -19.02
CA GLU A 74 -3.29 8.47 -19.63
C GLU A 74 -3.12 7.12 -18.93
N GLY A 75 -3.50 7.04 -17.66
CA GLY A 75 -3.22 5.90 -16.80
C GLY A 75 -1.73 5.82 -16.45
N LYS A 76 -1.44 5.34 -15.25
CA LYS A 76 -0.07 5.10 -14.79
C LYS A 76 -0.02 3.76 -14.10
N SER A 77 0.94 2.93 -14.47
CA SER A 77 1.21 1.68 -13.78
C SER A 77 1.48 1.92 -12.30
N ALA A 78 0.99 1.00 -11.46
CA ALA A 78 1.53 0.84 -10.12
C ALA A 78 3.04 0.59 -10.19
N ASN A 79 3.77 0.97 -9.16
CA ASN A 79 5.19 0.66 -9.06
C ASN A 79 5.61 0.37 -7.61
N LEU A 80 6.71 -0.37 -7.48
CA LEU A 80 7.41 -0.61 -6.23
C LEU A 80 8.77 0.09 -6.33
N LEU A 81 9.10 0.91 -5.35
CA LEU A 81 10.34 1.67 -5.27
C LEU A 81 11.17 1.18 -4.08
N ARG A 82 12.50 1.21 -4.24
CA ARG A 82 13.44 1.17 -3.13
C ARG A 82 14.03 2.55 -2.96
N LEU A 83 13.71 3.18 -1.84
CA LEU A 83 14.24 4.49 -1.47
C LEU A 83 15.39 4.32 -0.49
N HIS A 84 16.43 5.15 -0.65
CA HIS A 84 17.52 5.25 0.31
C HIS A 84 17.54 6.63 0.96
N ALA A 85 17.64 6.64 2.29
CA ALA A 85 17.72 7.84 3.10
C ALA A 85 19.16 8.09 3.55
N ASP A 86 19.91 8.89 2.78
CA ASP A 86 21.23 9.38 3.20
C ASP A 86 21.07 10.50 4.24
N ARG A 87 21.29 10.14 5.50
CA ARG A 87 21.29 11.08 6.62
C ARG A 87 22.65 11.73 6.88
N THR A 88 23.71 11.22 6.24
CA THR A 88 25.07 11.75 6.36
C THR A 88 25.29 12.98 5.49
N SER A 89 24.56 13.08 4.38
CA SER A 89 24.56 14.29 3.55
C SER A 89 23.92 15.48 4.27
N THR A 90 24.39 16.69 3.96
CA THR A 90 23.79 17.95 4.42
C THR A 90 23.32 18.78 3.22
N PRO A 91 22.01 18.99 3.01
CA PRO A 91 20.89 18.44 3.79
C PRO A 91 20.74 16.92 3.60
N PRO A 92 20.05 16.20 4.51
CA PRO A 92 19.69 14.79 4.31
C PRO A 92 18.95 14.60 2.98
N LYS A 93 19.23 13.48 2.31
CA LYS A 93 18.68 13.15 0.99
C LYS A 93 17.85 11.88 1.05
N LEU A 94 16.81 11.85 0.22
CA LEU A 94 16.04 10.66 -0.08
C LEU A 94 16.12 10.43 -1.59
N THR A 95 16.61 9.27 -2.01
CA THR A 95 16.83 8.92 -3.41
C THR A 95 16.06 7.66 -3.76
N ILE A 96 15.55 7.58 -5.00
CA ILE A 96 15.03 6.33 -5.56
C ILE A 96 16.24 5.57 -6.10
N GLU A 97 16.64 4.49 -5.43
CA GLU A 97 17.80 3.69 -5.80
C GLU A 97 17.45 2.56 -6.78
N ASP A 98 16.21 2.06 -6.72
CA ASP A 98 15.73 1.01 -7.60
C ASP A 98 14.20 1.03 -7.70
N TYR A 99 13.64 0.43 -8.74
CA TYR A 99 12.19 0.38 -8.95
C TYR A 99 11.74 -0.77 -9.85
N TYR A 100 10.46 -1.11 -9.74
CA TYR A 100 9.76 -2.00 -10.64
C TYR A 100 8.40 -1.43 -11.01
N HIS A 101 8.11 -1.32 -12.31
CA HIS A 101 6.77 -1.01 -12.80
C HIS A 101 5.97 -2.30 -12.96
N PHE A 102 4.81 -2.35 -12.29
CA PHE A 102 3.86 -3.42 -12.56
C PHE A 102 3.30 -3.26 -13.98
N PRO A 103 3.03 -4.38 -14.67
CA PRO A 103 2.38 -4.30 -15.98
C PRO A 103 1.02 -3.59 -15.86
N GLN A 104 0.58 -2.94 -16.94
CA GLN A 104 -0.73 -2.29 -16.95
C GLN A 104 -1.84 -3.30 -16.58
N GLY A 105 -2.76 -2.88 -15.70
CA GLY A 105 -3.82 -3.75 -15.17
C GLY A 105 -3.41 -4.62 -13.98
N TYR A 106 -2.15 -4.56 -13.55
CA TYR A 106 -1.68 -5.14 -12.30
C TYR A 106 -1.52 -4.08 -11.22
N PHE A 107 -2.01 -4.40 -10.04
CA PHE A 107 -1.97 -3.58 -8.85
C PHE A 107 -1.17 -4.31 -7.76
N GLY A 108 0.11 -3.95 -7.65
CA GLY A 108 0.99 -4.42 -6.60
C GLY A 108 0.80 -3.64 -5.30
N ASN A 109 0.48 -4.34 -4.22
CA ASN A 109 0.12 -3.74 -2.95
C ASN A 109 0.67 -4.52 -1.74
N SER A 110 0.61 -3.85 -0.59
CA SER A 110 1.03 -4.36 0.71
C SER A 110 2.39 -5.06 0.68
N PRO A 111 3.45 -4.37 0.23
CA PRO A 111 4.80 -4.93 0.20
C PRO A 111 5.20 -5.33 1.62
N GLN A 112 5.87 -6.48 1.76
CA GLN A 112 6.43 -6.97 3.01
C GLN A 112 7.90 -7.31 2.82
N PHE A 113 8.76 -6.84 3.72
CA PHE A 113 10.15 -7.27 3.75
C PHE A 113 10.29 -8.58 4.54
N ILE A 114 10.93 -9.57 3.94
CA ILE A 114 11.29 -10.84 4.55
C ILE A 114 12.82 -10.92 4.61
N PRO A 115 13.44 -10.78 5.79
CA PRO A 115 14.89 -10.84 5.93
C PRO A 115 15.41 -12.24 5.62
N ARG A 116 16.59 -12.35 5.00
CA ARG A 116 17.34 -13.62 5.02
C ARG A 116 17.82 -13.91 6.44
N PRO A 117 18.04 -15.19 6.80
CA PRO A 117 18.67 -15.52 8.08
C PRO A 117 20.07 -14.89 8.21
N ASN A 118 20.44 -14.51 9.43
CA ASN A 118 21.79 -14.05 9.80
C ASN A 118 22.27 -12.79 9.06
N THR A 119 21.40 -11.82 8.81
CA THR A 119 21.77 -10.53 8.23
C THR A 119 20.99 -9.39 8.87
N ASP A 120 21.69 -8.27 9.08
CA ASP A 120 21.10 -7.00 9.52
C ASP A 120 21.01 -5.98 8.37
N ASP A 121 21.40 -6.38 7.16
CA ASP A 121 21.28 -5.54 5.97
C ASP A 121 19.78 -5.39 5.62
N PRO A 122 19.23 -4.15 5.64
CA PRO A 122 17.81 -3.89 5.41
C PRO A 122 17.38 -4.16 3.97
N THR A 123 18.31 -4.48 3.07
CA THR A 123 18.06 -4.88 1.68
C THR A 123 18.26 -6.38 1.44
N ASN A 124 18.96 -7.08 2.35
CA ASN A 124 19.30 -8.49 2.19
C ASN A 124 18.12 -9.40 2.58
N GLY A 125 17.16 -9.45 1.67
CA GLY A 125 15.90 -10.13 1.89
C GLY A 125 15.11 -10.26 0.61
N TYR A 126 13.81 -10.44 0.81
CA TYR A 126 12.82 -10.49 -0.26
C TYR A 126 11.73 -9.47 0.01
N ILE A 127 11.16 -8.92 -1.06
CA ILE A 127 9.89 -8.19 -0.98
C ILE A 127 8.79 -9.08 -1.48
N VAL A 128 7.77 -9.30 -0.66
CA VAL A 128 6.55 -9.97 -1.09
C VAL A 128 5.46 -8.94 -1.25
N CYS A 129 4.88 -8.87 -2.45
CA CYS A 129 3.71 -8.04 -2.74
C CYS A 129 2.50 -8.94 -3.00
N MET A 130 1.34 -8.55 -2.48
CA MET A 130 0.08 -9.02 -3.03
C MET A 130 -0.14 -8.29 -4.35
N VAL A 131 -0.46 -9.04 -5.41
CA VAL A 131 -0.75 -8.46 -6.71
C VAL A 131 -2.15 -8.85 -7.13
N LEU A 132 -3.00 -7.83 -7.23
CA LEU A 132 -4.33 -7.96 -7.81
C LEU A 132 -4.24 -7.58 -9.28
N TYR A 133 -4.82 -8.37 -10.16
CA TYR A 133 -4.87 -7.99 -11.56
C TYR A 133 -6.19 -8.37 -12.21
N ASP A 134 -6.58 -7.53 -13.15
CA ASP A 134 -7.72 -7.73 -14.02
C ASP A 134 -7.20 -7.68 -15.46
N ILE A 135 -6.75 -8.84 -15.96
CA ILE A 135 -6.42 -9.00 -17.37
C ILE A 135 -7.62 -9.69 -18.00
N LYS A 136 -8.32 -8.97 -18.88
CA LYS A 136 -9.12 -9.63 -19.91
C LYS A 136 -8.21 -10.58 -20.67
N ALA A 137 -8.44 -11.89 -20.58
CA ALA A 137 -7.88 -12.80 -21.57
C ALA A 137 -8.17 -12.22 -22.97
N PRO A 138 -7.20 -12.16 -23.89
CA PRO A 138 -7.48 -11.77 -25.26
C PRO A 138 -8.50 -12.77 -25.81
N SER A 139 -9.76 -12.38 -25.82
CA SER A 139 -10.89 -13.17 -26.28
C SER A 139 -11.61 -12.33 -27.31
N ASP A 140 -11.35 -12.65 -28.57
CA ASP A 140 -12.26 -12.54 -29.72
C ASP A 140 -13.43 -11.57 -29.53
N GLY A 141 -13.13 -10.26 -29.49
CA GLY A 141 -13.97 -9.10 -29.83
C GLY A 141 -15.38 -8.90 -29.23
N ASN A 142 -16.07 -9.92 -28.70
CA ASN A 142 -17.53 -9.91 -28.53
C ASN A 142 -18.05 -10.72 -27.32
N ALA A 143 -17.20 -11.25 -26.45
CA ALA A 143 -17.69 -11.88 -25.21
C ALA A 143 -18.09 -10.78 -24.18
N PRO A 144 -19.31 -10.81 -23.61
CA PRO A 144 -19.71 -9.86 -22.57
C PRO A 144 -18.80 -9.99 -21.34
N TYR A 145 -18.42 -8.84 -20.77
CA TYR A 145 -17.65 -8.77 -19.52
C TYR A 145 -18.33 -9.61 -18.43
N ASN A 146 -17.64 -10.63 -17.93
CA ASN A 146 -18.12 -11.49 -16.84
C ASN A 146 -17.29 -11.24 -15.57
N PRO A 147 -17.79 -10.47 -14.60
CA PRO A 147 -17.07 -10.11 -13.37
C PRO A 147 -16.88 -11.27 -12.38
N LEU A 148 -17.42 -12.47 -12.67
CA LEU A 148 -17.36 -13.63 -11.77
C LEU A 148 -16.26 -14.66 -12.13
N VAL A 149 -15.56 -14.53 -13.25
CA VAL A 149 -14.75 -15.64 -13.79
C VAL A 149 -13.23 -15.51 -13.66
N GLU A 150 -12.61 -14.34 -13.48
CA GLU A 150 -11.14 -14.26 -13.50
C GLU A 150 -10.53 -13.29 -12.47
N LYS A 151 -10.92 -13.38 -11.20
CA LYS A 151 -10.11 -12.75 -10.15
C LYS A 151 -8.79 -13.49 -10.04
N LYS A 152 -7.69 -12.81 -10.34
CA LYS A 152 -6.36 -13.40 -10.26
C LYS A 152 -5.54 -12.60 -9.26
N CYS A 153 -5.53 -13.11 -8.03
CA CYS A 153 -4.61 -12.65 -7.00
C CYS A 153 -3.35 -13.51 -7.06
N GLU A 154 -2.18 -12.88 -6.96
CA GLU A 154 -0.88 -13.54 -6.88
C GLU A 154 -0.06 -12.97 -5.72
N LEU A 155 0.93 -13.73 -5.26
CA LEU A 155 2.00 -13.24 -4.39
C LEU A 155 3.28 -13.15 -5.22
N TRP A 156 3.82 -11.95 -5.39
CA TRP A 156 5.03 -11.71 -6.17
C TRP A 156 6.20 -11.52 -5.21
N ILE A 157 7.29 -12.24 -5.46
CA ILE A 157 8.48 -12.24 -4.62
C ILE A 157 9.63 -11.62 -5.41
N PHE A 158 10.10 -10.47 -4.95
CA PHE A 158 11.24 -9.74 -5.51
C PHE A 158 12.47 -9.96 -4.64
N ASP A 159 13.65 -9.81 -5.23
CA ASP A 159 14.87 -9.65 -4.45
C ASP A 159 14.94 -8.24 -3.86
N GLY A 160 15.26 -8.11 -2.57
CA GLY A 160 15.30 -6.81 -1.91
C GLY A 160 16.34 -5.84 -2.50
N GLN A 161 17.44 -6.33 -3.06
CA GLN A 161 18.50 -5.48 -3.60
C GLN A 161 18.25 -5.08 -5.05
N ASN A 162 17.48 -5.88 -5.80
CA ASN A 162 17.34 -5.77 -7.24
C ASN A 162 15.85 -5.90 -7.65
N LEU A 163 15.07 -4.85 -7.44
CA LEU A 163 13.67 -4.75 -7.87
C LEU A 163 13.54 -4.72 -9.40
N SER A 164 14.47 -4.05 -10.09
CA SER A 164 14.45 -3.90 -11.55
C SER A 164 14.60 -5.21 -12.32
N ASP A 165 15.16 -6.26 -11.70
CA ASP A 165 15.16 -7.63 -12.24
C ASP A 165 13.75 -8.23 -12.33
N GLY A 166 12.78 -7.63 -11.65
CA GLY A 166 11.40 -8.10 -11.56
C GLY A 166 11.19 -9.20 -10.52
N PRO A 167 9.99 -9.78 -10.46
CA PRO A 167 9.68 -10.82 -9.48
C PRO A 167 10.46 -12.10 -9.82
N ARG A 168 11.21 -12.62 -8.85
CA ARG A 168 11.84 -13.95 -8.92
C ARG A 168 10.81 -15.06 -8.98
N TYR A 169 9.70 -14.89 -8.26
CA TYR A 169 8.61 -15.84 -8.23
C TYR A 169 7.26 -15.12 -8.25
N ARG A 170 6.29 -15.75 -8.91
CA ARG A 170 4.88 -15.36 -8.91
C ARG A 170 4.08 -16.57 -8.46
N LEU A 171 3.50 -16.51 -7.28
CA LEU A 171 2.74 -17.61 -6.68
C LEU A 171 1.25 -17.36 -6.88
N SER A 172 0.56 -18.32 -7.49
CA SER A 172 -0.89 -18.31 -7.67
C SER A 172 -1.49 -19.59 -7.10
N HIS A 173 -2.78 -19.54 -6.77
CA HIS A 173 -3.53 -20.73 -6.41
C HIS A 173 -5.00 -20.54 -6.85
N PRO A 174 -5.70 -21.56 -7.39
CA PRO A 174 -7.09 -21.41 -7.85
C PRO A 174 -8.09 -20.97 -6.77
N ARG A 175 -7.74 -21.20 -5.50
CA ARG A 175 -8.51 -20.76 -4.31
C ARG A 175 -8.02 -19.46 -3.68
N LEU A 176 -6.99 -18.82 -4.24
CA LEU A 176 -6.48 -17.56 -3.73
C LEU A 176 -7.37 -16.42 -4.26
N ASP A 177 -8.33 -15.98 -3.44
CA ASP A 177 -9.21 -14.84 -3.70
C ASP A 177 -9.03 -13.83 -2.56
N MET A 178 -8.11 -12.89 -2.74
CA MET A 178 -7.92 -11.77 -1.80
C MET A 178 -8.48 -10.49 -2.40
N GLY A 179 -9.14 -9.69 -1.55
CA GLY A 179 -9.49 -8.31 -1.88
C GLY A 179 -8.30 -7.37 -1.68
N VAL A 180 -8.52 -6.07 -1.92
CA VAL A 180 -7.52 -5.03 -1.62
C VAL A 180 -7.19 -5.05 -0.13
N THR A 181 -5.91 -5.28 0.19
CA THR A 181 -5.39 -5.11 1.54
C THR A 181 -4.90 -3.69 1.79
N ILE A 182 -4.87 -3.28 3.04
CA ILE A 182 -4.18 -2.03 3.44
C ILE A 182 -2.87 -2.45 4.11
N HIS A 183 -2.93 -2.92 5.34
CA HIS A 183 -1.76 -3.37 6.08
C HIS A 183 -1.61 -4.88 6.06
N THR A 184 -0.37 -5.34 5.93
CA THR A 184 -0.01 -6.75 6.05
C THR A 184 1.28 -6.84 6.85
N THR A 185 1.54 -7.98 7.49
CA THR A 185 2.79 -8.24 8.22
C THR A 185 3.35 -9.60 7.89
N TRP A 186 4.67 -9.71 7.89
CA TRP A 186 5.38 -10.98 7.81
C TRP A 186 5.61 -11.52 9.22
N LEU A 187 5.40 -12.82 9.41
CA LEU A 187 5.75 -13.54 10.64
C LEU A 187 6.68 -14.68 10.26
N SER A 188 7.84 -14.78 10.93
CA SER A 188 8.77 -15.90 10.74
C SER A 188 8.15 -17.24 11.15
N LYS A 189 7.16 -17.20 12.04
CA LYS A 189 6.38 -18.35 12.48
C LYS A 189 4.94 -17.91 12.69
N LEU A 190 4.00 -18.71 12.19
CA LEU A 190 2.59 -18.53 12.48
C LEU A 190 2.31 -19.02 13.90
N GLU A 191 2.12 -18.09 14.83
CA GLU A 191 1.71 -18.38 16.19
C GLU A 191 0.45 -17.58 16.52
N THR A 192 -0.50 -18.22 17.20
CA THR A 192 -1.65 -17.49 17.75
C THR A 192 -1.16 -16.80 19.03
N PRO A 193 -1.29 -15.48 19.16
CA PRO A 193 -0.94 -14.81 20.42
C PRO A 193 -1.81 -15.39 21.55
N PRO A 194 -1.29 -15.48 22.78
CA PRO A 194 -2.11 -15.89 23.91
C PRO A 194 -3.30 -14.92 24.08
N PRO A 195 -4.45 -15.39 24.59
CA PRO A 195 -5.58 -14.53 24.89
C PRO A 195 -5.14 -13.34 25.77
N ARG A 196 -5.49 -12.11 25.37
CA ARG A 196 -5.23 -10.91 26.15
C ARG A 196 -6.26 -10.79 27.28
N THR A 197 -5.91 -11.21 28.48
CA THR A 197 -6.77 -11.08 29.67
C THR A 197 -6.70 -9.70 30.33
N ASP A 198 -5.74 -8.87 29.91
CA ASP A 198 -5.46 -7.53 30.42
C ASP A 198 -6.17 -6.42 29.64
N TYR A 199 -6.89 -6.78 28.58
CA TYR A 199 -7.52 -5.85 27.65
C TYR A 199 -9.05 -5.86 27.77
N SER A 200 -9.66 -4.67 27.78
CA SER A 200 -11.12 -4.53 27.79
C SER A 200 -11.53 -3.47 26.78
N VAL A 201 -12.25 -3.91 25.74
CA VAL A 201 -12.82 -3.01 24.71
C VAL A 201 -13.73 -1.97 25.38
N ARG A 202 -14.51 -2.36 26.39
CA ARG A 202 -15.33 -1.39 27.12
C ARG A 202 -14.50 -0.32 27.79
N LYS A 203 -13.43 -0.67 28.51
CA LYS A 203 -12.59 0.34 29.17
C LYS A 203 -11.98 1.34 28.18
N ASP A 204 -11.60 0.92 26.98
CA ASP A 204 -11.03 1.81 25.96
C ASP A 204 -12.05 2.80 25.39
N TYR A 205 -13.29 2.35 25.17
CA TYR A 205 -14.27 3.10 24.37
C TYR A 205 -15.39 3.75 25.18
N GLU A 206 -15.69 3.29 26.40
CA GLU A 206 -16.85 3.75 27.20
C GLU A 206 -16.87 5.27 27.36
N ASP A 207 -15.72 5.89 27.65
CA ASP A 207 -15.61 7.34 27.78
C ASP A 207 -15.89 8.08 26.46
N LEU A 208 -15.44 7.52 25.34
CA LEU A 208 -15.69 8.09 24.02
C LEU A 208 -17.17 7.96 23.65
N VAL A 209 -17.76 6.78 23.85
CA VAL A 209 -19.18 6.51 23.60
C VAL A 209 -20.05 7.50 24.38
N LYS A 210 -19.79 7.67 25.68
CA LYS A 210 -20.48 8.65 26.52
C LYS A 210 -20.30 10.09 26.02
N LYS A 211 -19.08 10.48 25.65
CA LYS A 211 -18.79 11.83 25.16
C LYS A 211 -19.49 12.17 23.85
N THR A 212 -19.84 11.17 23.02
CA THR A 212 -20.57 11.44 21.78
C THR A 212 -21.98 11.97 22.03
N GLY A 213 -22.62 11.60 23.15
CA GLY A 213 -24.02 11.88 23.44
C GLY A 213 -25.01 11.25 22.46
N SER A 214 -24.57 10.36 21.57
CA SER A 214 -25.39 9.75 20.52
C SER A 214 -26.00 8.44 21.02
N GLU A 215 -27.33 8.39 21.09
CA GLU A 215 -28.08 7.19 21.46
C GLU A 215 -27.80 6.03 20.48
N ALA A 216 -27.71 6.31 19.18
CA ALA A 216 -27.40 5.30 18.17
C ALA A 216 -26.01 4.67 18.39
N ILE A 217 -25.02 5.47 18.81
CA ILE A 217 -23.67 4.95 19.12
C ILE A 217 -23.71 4.14 20.42
N ALA A 218 -24.45 4.59 21.43
CA ALA A 218 -24.58 3.88 22.69
C ALA A 218 -25.24 2.50 22.51
N ILE A 219 -26.29 2.40 21.69
CA ILE A 219 -26.96 1.14 21.36
C ILE A 219 -26.00 0.21 20.62
N LEU A 220 -25.36 0.70 19.55
CA LEU A 220 -24.37 -0.08 18.79
C LEU A 220 -23.30 -0.68 19.72
N PHE A 221 -22.76 0.10 20.65
CA PHE A 221 -21.71 -0.39 21.53
C PHE A 221 -22.23 -1.38 22.58
N ASN A 222 -23.39 -1.12 23.19
CA ASN A 222 -23.90 -1.98 24.26
C ASN A 222 -24.48 -3.30 23.75
N ASP A 223 -25.14 -3.28 22.60
CA ASP A 223 -25.89 -4.42 22.11
C ASP A 223 -25.07 -5.26 21.13
N ASP A 224 -24.25 -4.62 20.29
CA ASP A 224 -23.48 -5.31 19.24
C ASP A 224 -21.98 -5.42 19.57
N ILE A 225 -21.33 -4.37 20.07
CA ILE A 225 -19.85 -4.41 20.21
C ILE A 225 -19.41 -5.09 21.50
N TYR A 226 -19.75 -4.56 22.68
CA TYR A 226 -19.21 -5.04 23.95
C TYR A 226 -19.51 -6.52 24.24
N PRO A 227 -20.71 -7.06 23.96
CA PRO A 227 -21.00 -8.47 24.20
C PRO A 227 -20.08 -9.45 23.44
N HIS A 228 -19.49 -9.05 22.32
CA HIS A 228 -18.56 -9.91 21.59
C HIS A 228 -17.18 -10.06 22.27
N PHE A 229 -16.84 -9.20 23.23
CA PHE A 229 -15.52 -9.16 23.87
C PHE A 229 -15.54 -9.41 25.38
N GLU A 230 -16.72 -9.49 26.00
CA GLU A 230 -16.89 -9.61 27.45
C GLU A 230 -17.36 -11.01 27.91
N ASN A 231 -17.48 -11.97 26.98
CA ASN A 231 -17.86 -13.37 27.25
C ASN A 231 -16.66 -14.30 27.38
#